data_AF-A0A3S1AEZ3-F1
#
_entry.id   AF-A0A3S1AEZ3-F1
#
_cell.length_a   1.000
_cell.length_b   1.000
_cell.length_c   1.000
_cell.angle_alpha   90.00
_cell.angle_beta   90.00
_cell.angle_gamma   90.00
#
_symmetry.space_group_name_H-M   'P 1'
#
loop_
_entity.id
_entity.type
_entity.pdbx_description
1 polymer ?
#
loop_
_entity_poly.entity_id
_entity_poly.type
_entity_poly.pdbx_seq_one_letter_code
_entity_poly.pdbx_strand_id
1 'polypeptide(L)' 'MPNKIRELKSLLLQSGFTCRTGKGSHTNWYHPLLSGRVTISGNDGKDAKEYQEKDVNNAIKRIEEIKKAQQEEQNE' A
#
# COMPACT_ATOMS: atom_id res chain seq x y z
N MET A 1 -2.79 -2.76 -19.24
CA MET A 1 -3.44 -1.46 -18.98
C MET A 1 -2.90 -0.94 -17.66
N PRO A 2 -2.71 0.38 -17.49
CA PRO A 2 -2.32 0.93 -16.20
C PRO A 2 -3.39 0.56 -15.15
N ASN A 3 -2.95 0.25 -13.93
CA ASN A 3 -3.88 -0.06 -12.85
C ASN A 3 -4.66 1.19 -12.49
N LYS A 4 -5.93 1.06 -12.12
CA LYS A 4 -6.69 2.20 -11.64
C LYS A 4 -6.30 2.55 -10.21
N ILE A 5 -6.42 3.82 -9.83
CA ILE A 5 -6.18 4.27 -8.45
C ILE A 5 -7.00 3.47 -7.43
N ARG A 6 -8.25 3.11 -7.77
CA ARG A 6 -9.09 2.25 -6.91
C ARG A 6 -8.48 0.87 -6.67
N GLU A 7 -7.79 0.30 -7.66
CA GLU A 7 -7.22 -1.04 -7.57
C GLU A 7 -6.01 -1.02 -6.64
N LEU A 8 -5.17 0.01 -6.74
CA LEU A 8 -4.06 0.22 -5.80
C LEU A 8 -4.54 0.38 -4.35
N LYS A 9 -5.62 1.13 -4.14
CA LYS A 9 -6.23 1.30 -2.81
C LYS A 9 -6.78 -0.01 -2.26
N SER A 10 -7.48 -0.78 -3.10
CA SER A 10 -7.98 -2.11 -2.72
C SER A 10 -6.85 -3.06 -2.35
N LEU A 11 -5.75 -3.05 -3.10
CA LEU A 11 -4.59 -3.90 -2.83
C LEU A 11 -3.94 -3.55 -1.47
N LEU A 12 -3.72 -2.26 -1.20
CA LEU A 12 -3.22 -1.81 0.11
C LEU A 12 -4.14 -2.24 1.25
N LEU A 13 -5.46 -2.10 1.07
CA LEU A 13 -6.44 -2.51 2.08
C LEU A 13 -6.37 -4.03 2.35
N GLN A 14 -6.27 -4.85 1.31
CA GLN A 14 -6.13 -6.31 1.43
C GLN A 14 -4.84 -6.71 2.15
N SER A 15 -3.75 -5.97 1.93
CA SER A 15 -2.47 -6.21 2.61
C SER A 15 -2.47 -5.79 4.09
N GLY A 16 -3.54 -5.14 4.56
CA GLY A 16 -3.71 -4.69 5.96
C GLY A 16 -3.33 -3.23 6.21
N PHE A 17 -3.16 -2.42 5.16
CA PHE A 17 -2.92 -0.99 5.34
C PHE A 17 -4.22 -0.26 5.72
N THR A 18 -4.08 0.75 6.57
CA THR A 18 -5.15 1.66 6.96
C THR A 18 -5.04 2.98 6.20
N CYS A 19 -6.14 3.41 5.60
CA CYS A 19 -6.24 4.68 4.90
C CYS A 19 -6.53 5.84 5.88
N ARG A 20 -5.85 6.97 5.66
CA ARG A 20 -6.14 8.27 6.27
C ARG A 20 -6.31 9.30 5.16
N THR A 21 -7.45 9.98 5.17
CA THR A 21 -7.74 11.06 4.23
C THR A 21 -6.76 12.20 4.42
N GLY A 22 -6.09 12.61 3.35
CA GLY A 22 -5.25 13.80 3.32
C GLY A 22 -6.04 15.02 2.85
N LYS A 23 -5.32 16.08 2.45
CA LYS A 23 -5.93 17.25 1.82
C LYS A 23 -6.25 16.95 0.36
N GLY A 24 -7.50 17.19 -0.07
CA GLY A 24 -7.94 16.99 -1.45
C GLY A 24 -8.04 15.51 -1.84
N SER A 25 -7.67 15.17 -3.08
CA SER A 25 -7.72 13.79 -3.61
C SER A 25 -6.53 12.93 -3.18
N HIS A 26 -5.78 13.32 -2.13
CA HIS A 26 -4.65 12.55 -1.63
C HIS A 26 -5.09 11.67 -0.46
N THR A 27 -4.69 10.39 -0.50
CA THR A 27 -4.89 9.42 0.58
C THR A 27 -3.55 8.91 1.06
N ASN A 28 -3.35 8.91 2.37
CA ASN A 28 -2.15 8.37 3.01
C ASN A 28 -2.47 7.00 3.62
N TRP A 29 -1.61 6.02 3.37
CA TRP A 29 -1.79 4.65 3.83
C TRP A 29 -0.67 4.25 4.79
N TYR A 30 -1.04 3.58 5.87
CA TYR A 30 -0.15 3.21 6.97
C TYR A 30 -0.31 1.72 7.29
N HIS A 31 0.76 1.05 7.69
CA HIS A 31 0.72 -0.33 8.16
C HIS A 31 1.49 -0.46 9.47
N PRO A 32 0.98 -1.18 10.49
CA PRO A 32 1.62 -1.27 11.80
C PRO A 32 3.04 -1.84 11.75
N LEU A 33 3.30 -2.77 10.83
CA LEU A 33 4.62 -3.40 10.65
C LEU A 33 5.60 -2.57 9.79
N LEU A 34 5.16 -1.49 9.14
CA LEU A 34 6.04 -0.69 8.28
C LEU A 34 6.22 0.73 8.84
N SER A 35 7.47 1.11 9.09
CA SER A 35 7.82 2.49 9.40
C SER A 35 7.74 3.34 8.13
N GLY A 36 6.61 4.02 7.92
CA GLY A 36 6.42 4.91 6.78
C GLY A 36 4.95 5.09 6.39
N ARG A 37 4.73 5.80 5.28
CA ARG A 37 3.40 5.95 4.66
C ARG A 37 3.50 5.82 3.14
N VAL A 38 2.47 5.25 2.52
CA VAL A 38 2.29 5.27 1.07
C VAL A 38 1.29 6.37 0.73
N THR A 39 1.67 7.30 -0.14
CA THR A 39 0.81 8.41 -0.54
C THR A 39 0.25 8.15 -1.93
N ILE A 40 -1.06 7.95 -2.04
CA ILE A 40 -1.74 7.82 -3.32
C ILE A 40 -2.46 9.13 -3.63
N SER A 41 -2.05 9.77 -4.72
CA SER A 41 -2.71 10.95 -5.27
C SER A 41 -3.70 10.57 -6.37
N GLY A 42 -4.91 11.11 -6.33
CA GLY A 42 -5.87 11.02 -7.41
C GLY A 42 -7.20 10.41 -7.02
N ASN A 43 -8.19 10.61 -7.89
CA ASN A 43 -9.52 10.03 -7.74
C ASN A 43 -9.52 8.58 -8.23
N ASP A 44 -10.41 7.78 -7.66
CA ASP A 44 -10.53 6.33 -7.87
C ASP A 44 -10.71 5.90 -9.33
N GLY A 45 -11.33 6.76 -10.15
CA GLY A 45 -11.56 6.51 -11.57
C GLY A 45 -10.38 6.81 -12.49
N LYS A 46 -9.30 7.45 -12.00
CA LYS A 46 -8.11 7.74 -12.82
C LYS A 46 -7.16 6.55 -12.86
N ASP A 47 -6.39 6.50 -13.95
CA ASP A 47 -5.25 5.59 -14.07
C ASP A 47 -4.15 6.01 -13.09
N ALA A 48 -3.52 5.01 -12.47
CA ALA A 48 -2.37 5.20 -11.61
C ALA A 48 -1.16 5.58 -12.45
N LYS A 49 -0.30 6.42 -11.88
CA LYS A 49 1.02 6.67 -12.44
C LYS A 49 1.95 5.53 -12.06
N GLU A 50 2.91 5.23 -12.92
CA GLU A 50 3.86 4.13 -12.73
C GLU A 50 4.57 4.16 -11.35
N TYR A 51 4.92 5.35 -10.86
CA TYR A 51 5.53 5.48 -9.52
C TYR A 51 4.57 5.05 -8.39
N GLN A 52 3.26 5.29 -8.53
CA GLN A 52 2.27 4.91 -7.53
C GLN A 52 2.15 3.40 -7.46
N GLU A 53 2.17 2.73 -8.61
CA GLU A 53 2.16 1.27 -8.68
C GLU A 53 3.43 0.70 -8.04
N LYS A 54 4.60 1.26 -8.35
CA LYS A 54 5.88 0.86 -7.76
C LYS A 54 5.90 1.04 -6.24
N ASP A 55 5.45 2.19 -5.74
CA ASP A 55 5.41 2.48 -4.30
C ASP A 55 4.51 1.51 -3.54
N VAL A 56 3.33 1.20 -4.11
CA VAL A 56 2.39 0.24 -3.53
C VAL A 56 2.97 -1.16 -3.49
N ASN A 57 3.51 -1.64 -4.62
CA ASN A 57 4.09 -2.97 -4.71
C ASN A 57 5.30 -3.14 -3.78
N ASN A 58 6.16 -2.13 -3.69
CA ASN A 58 7.31 -2.15 -2.78
C ASN A 58 6.87 -2.19 -1.31
N ALA A 59 5.85 -1.41 -0.95
CA ALA A 59 5.33 -1.40 0.42
C ALA A 59 4.72 -2.74 0.81
N ILE A 60 3.95 -3.36 -0.08
CA ILE A 60 3.33 -4.67 0.15
C ILE A 60 4.40 -5.76 0.27
N LYS A 61 5.35 -5.80 -0.67
CA LYS A 61 6.44 -6.77 -0.65
C LYS A 61 7.22 -6.71 0.67
N ARG A 62 7.49 -5.50 1.17
CA ARG A 62 8.18 -5.33 2.45
C ARG A 62 7.35 -5.83 3.63
N ILE A 63 6.03 -5.67 3.60
CA ILE A 63 5.13 -6.25 4.61
C ILE A 63 5.13 -7.77 4.56
N GLU A 64 5.11 -8.36 3.37
CA GLU A 64 5.18 -9.81 3.19
C GLU A 64 6.49 -10.39 3.71
N GLU A 65 7.63 -9.74 3.41
CA GLU A 65 8.94 -10.11 3.93
C GLU A 65 8.98 -10.07 5.46
N ILE A 66 8.44 -9.02 6.09
CA ILE A 66 8.38 -8.90 7.55
C ILE A 66 7.46 -9.98 8.15
N LYS A 67 6.28 -10.21 7.57
CA LYS A 67 5.35 -11.25 8.04
C LYS A 67 5.98 -12.64 7.95
N LYS A 68 6.72 -12.91 6.88
CA LYS A 68 7.42 -14.19 6.70
C LYS A 68 8.52 -14.39 7.74
N ALA A 69 9.35 -13.37 7.98
CA ALA A 69 10.38 -13.43 9.02
C ALA A 69 9.78 -13.67 10.42
N GLN A 70 8.66 -13.00 10.73
CA GLN A 70 7.95 -13.20 12.00
C GLN A 70 7.35 -14.61 12.14
N GLN A 71 6.90 -15.23 11.04
CA GLN A 71 6.40 -16.60 11.05
C GLN A 71 7.53 -17.62 11.19
N GLU A 72 8.70 -17.36 10.61
CA GLU A 72 9.88 -18.21 10.76
C GLU A 72 10.37 -18.20 12.22
N GLU A 73 10.47 -17.03 12.86
CA GLU A 73 10.85 -16.89 14.29
C GLU A 73 9.85 -17.52 15.28
N GLN A 74 8.57 -17.63 14.92
CA GLN A 74 7.55 -18.26 15.77
C GLN A 74 7.47 -19.78 15.64
N ASN A 75 8.06 -20.34 14.58
CA ASN A 75 8.05 -21.78 14.30
C ASN A 75 9.36 -22.48 14.73
N GLU A 76 10.31 -21.72 15.29
CA GLU A 76 11.58 -22.19 15.87
C GLU A 76 11.53 -22.21 17.40
#